data_AF-A0A945R2M6-F1
#
_entry.id   AF-A0A945R2M6-F1
#
_cell.length_a   1.000
_cell.length_b   1.000
_cell.length_c   1.000
_cell.angle_alpha   90.00
_cell.angle_beta   90.00
_cell.angle_gamma   90.00
#
_symmetry.space_group_name_H-M   'P 1'
#
loop_
_entity.id
_entity.type
_entity.pdbx_description
1 polymer ?
#
loop_
_entity_poly.entity_id
_entity_poly.type
_entity_poly.pdbx_seq_one_letter_code
_entity_poly.pdbx_strand_id
1 'polypeptide(L)'
;MTSMTPREIVHELGKHIIGQDSAKRAVAIALRNRWRRQQLSPELMQEISPKNILMIGPTGVGKTEIARRLARLAEAPFIKVEATKFTEVGYVGRDVESIIRDLTESAFKMLRERLIKEAKPRAEDAAEERILDVLLPPARTDGDANTKDSSTRQLLRKKLREGELDDKEIELTLQAPKAGVEIMAPPGMEEMTSQLQSMFSNLSPNTSKPQRMSVKAALKQLQEEEGARLIDDDQLRQATVEAVEQTGIVFIDEIDKIAKSAAHSGGDVSREGVQRDLLPLIEGSNVTTKYGIIKTDHILFIASGAFHLSQPSDLIPEMQGRLPIRVELSPLSIDDFQRILEEPDHSITEQYQ
;
A
#
# COMPACT_ATOMS: atom_id res chain seq x y z
N MET A 1 -10.43 10.42 3.37
CA MET A 1 -9.23 11.20 3.74
C MET A 1 -9.47 11.85 5.10
N THR A 2 -8.44 11.90 5.94
CA THR A 2 -8.54 12.49 7.28
C THR A 2 -8.82 14.00 7.19
N SER A 3 -9.72 14.51 8.03
CA SER A 3 -10.12 15.93 8.07
C SER A 3 -9.13 16.82 8.84
N MET A 4 -7.95 16.29 9.16
CA MET A 4 -6.95 16.91 10.02
C MET A 4 -6.50 18.26 9.48
N THR A 5 -6.30 19.19 10.40
CA THR A 5 -5.70 20.50 10.17
C THR A 5 -4.18 20.35 10.01
N PRO A 6 -3.50 21.32 9.36
CA PRO A 6 -2.05 21.28 9.27
C PRO A 6 -1.33 21.20 10.61
N ARG A 7 -1.89 21.79 11.68
CA ARG A 7 -1.31 21.74 13.03
C ARG A 7 -1.41 20.34 13.63
N GLU A 8 -2.54 19.68 13.46
CA GLU A 8 -2.73 18.29 13.91
C GLU A 8 -1.81 17.33 13.15
N ILE A 9 -1.65 17.52 11.83
CA ILE A 9 -0.70 16.72 11.03
C ILE A 9 0.73 16.91 11.54
N VAL A 10 1.17 18.15 11.77
CA VAL A 10 2.52 18.43 12.30
C VAL A 10 2.71 17.80 13.67
N HIS A 11 1.70 17.86 14.54
CA HIS A 11 1.73 17.24 15.86
C HIS A 11 1.85 15.72 15.77
N GLU A 12 1.06 15.07 14.91
CA GLU A 12 1.10 13.62 14.72
C GLU A 12 2.44 13.15 14.12
N LEU A 13 2.99 13.90 13.16
CA LEU A 13 4.34 13.66 12.66
C LEU A 13 5.40 13.87 13.76
N GLY A 14 5.14 14.76 14.71
CA GLY A 14 6.02 15.03 15.86
C GLY A 14 6.21 13.83 16.79
N LYS A 15 5.24 12.91 16.85
CA LYS A 15 5.35 11.67 17.64
C LYS A 15 6.36 10.66 17.08
N HIS A 16 6.78 10.83 15.83
CA HIS A 16 7.69 9.89 15.17
C HIS A 16 8.96 10.54 14.61
N ILE A 17 8.93 11.84 14.33
CA ILE A 17 10.05 12.57 13.76
C ILE A 17 10.46 13.69 14.71
N ILE A 18 11.73 13.70 15.12
CA ILE A 18 12.31 14.77 15.93
C ILE A 18 12.77 15.92 15.03
N GLY A 19 12.50 17.16 15.45
CA GLY A 19 12.86 18.37 14.71
C GLY A 19 12.16 18.49 13.35
N GLN A 20 12.87 19.07 12.36
CA GLN A 20 12.43 19.18 10.96
C GLN A 20 11.05 19.85 10.75
N ASP A 21 10.73 20.87 11.55
CA ASP A 21 9.41 21.51 11.54
C ASP A 21 9.06 22.19 10.21
N SER A 22 10.06 22.69 9.47
CA SER A 22 9.89 23.19 8.10
C SER A 22 9.29 22.11 7.19
N ALA A 23 9.90 20.92 7.18
CA ALA A 23 9.47 19.79 6.38
C ALA A 23 8.11 19.25 6.80
N LYS A 24 7.86 19.12 8.12
CA LYS A 24 6.54 18.72 8.65
C LYS A 24 5.44 19.69 8.20
N ARG A 25 5.68 21.01 8.26
CA ARG A 25 4.72 22.01 7.79
C ARG A 25 4.47 21.92 6.29
N ALA A 26 5.52 21.73 5.49
CA ALA A 26 5.41 21.60 4.05
C ALA A 26 4.51 20.41 3.65
N VAL A 27 4.75 19.22 4.23
CA VAL A 27 3.93 18.04 3.95
C VAL A 27 2.51 18.15 4.50
N ALA A 28 2.33 18.80 5.64
CA ALA A 28 1.00 19.06 6.22
C ALA A 28 0.16 19.97 5.33
N ILE A 29 0.76 21.00 4.72
CA ILE A 29 0.09 21.87 3.76
C ILE A 29 -0.29 21.09 2.49
N ALA A 30 0.62 20.26 1.96
CA ALA A 30 0.34 19.44 0.78
C ALA A 30 -0.84 18.49 1.02
N LEU A 31 -0.84 17.77 2.15
CA LEU A 31 -1.94 16.88 2.52
C LEU A 31 -3.26 17.65 2.75
N ARG A 32 -3.21 18.81 3.41
CA ARG A 32 -4.40 19.64 3.62
C ARG A 32 -4.96 20.19 2.32
N ASN A 33 -4.12 20.59 1.37
CA ASN A 33 -4.56 21.06 0.06
C ASN A 33 -5.28 19.95 -0.71
N ARG A 34 -4.89 18.69 -0.50
CA ARG A 34 -5.57 17.54 -1.06
C ARG A 34 -6.98 17.36 -0.51
N TRP A 35 -7.16 17.49 0.80
CA TRP A 35 -8.50 17.53 1.41
C TRP A 35 -9.32 18.71 0.89
N ARG A 36 -8.73 19.90 0.78
CA ARG A 36 -9.40 21.10 0.24
C ARG A 36 -9.85 20.88 -1.21
N ARG A 37 -9.02 20.24 -2.04
CA ARG A 37 -9.33 19.92 -3.45
C ARG A 37 -10.62 19.08 -3.55
N GLN A 38 -10.80 18.10 -2.67
CA GLN A 38 -12.01 17.26 -2.65
C GLN A 38 -13.29 18.01 -2.25
N GLN A 39 -13.19 19.21 -1.69
CA GLN A 39 -14.35 20.04 -1.34
C GLN A 39 -14.77 20.98 -2.47
N LEU A 40 -14.06 20.98 -3.60
CA LEU A 40 -14.33 21.85 -4.74
C LEU A 40 -15.30 21.20 -5.72
N SER A 41 -15.85 21.99 -6.65
CA SER A 41 -16.64 21.47 -7.76
C SER A 41 -15.79 20.56 -8.66
N PRO A 42 -16.39 19.59 -9.37
CA PRO A 42 -15.65 18.70 -10.27
C PRO A 42 -14.78 19.43 -11.31
N GLU A 43 -15.28 20.55 -11.84
CA GLU A 43 -14.57 21.40 -12.80
C GLU A 43 -13.29 22.00 -12.19
N LEU A 44 -13.38 22.59 -10.98
CA LEU A 44 -12.23 23.18 -10.31
C LEU A 44 -11.27 22.13 -9.75
N MET A 45 -11.78 20.96 -9.39
CA MET A 45 -10.98 19.86 -8.85
C MET A 45 -9.95 19.36 -9.88
N GLN A 46 -10.33 19.27 -11.17
CA GLN A 46 -9.45 18.82 -12.25
C GLN A 46 -8.33 19.82 -12.56
N GLU A 47 -8.61 21.12 -12.47
CA GLU A 47 -7.64 22.19 -12.75
C GLU A 47 -6.54 22.34 -11.68
N ILE A 48 -6.74 21.75 -10.48
CA ILE A 48 -5.81 21.92 -9.36
C ILE A 48 -4.86 20.73 -9.27
N SER A 49 -3.63 20.97 -9.74
CA SER A 49 -2.52 20.03 -9.60
C SER A 49 -1.98 19.93 -8.16
N PRO A 50 -1.52 18.74 -7.74
CA PRO A 50 -0.79 18.56 -6.50
C PRO A 50 0.42 19.50 -6.41
N LYS A 51 0.68 20.00 -5.20
CA LYS A 51 1.89 20.79 -4.93
C LYS A 51 3.00 19.83 -4.51
N ASN A 52 3.69 19.27 -5.50
CA ASN A 52 4.79 18.34 -5.26
C ASN A 52 5.94 19.01 -4.49
N ILE A 53 6.72 18.18 -3.79
CA ILE A 53 7.67 18.63 -2.78
C ILE A 53 9.08 18.18 -3.17
N LEU A 54 10.06 19.07 -3.05
CA LEU A 54 11.48 18.76 -3.07
C LEU A 54 12.07 18.95 -1.66
N MET A 55 12.49 17.84 -1.06
CA MET A 55 13.21 17.81 0.21
C MET A 55 14.72 17.84 -0.03
N ILE A 56 15.39 18.80 0.59
CA ILE A 56 16.83 19.03 0.47
C ILE A 56 17.46 18.83 1.85
N GLY A 57 18.51 18.02 1.95
CA GLY A 57 19.25 17.90 3.20
C GLY A 57 20.10 16.63 3.27
N PRO A 58 20.99 16.47 4.26
CA PRO A 58 21.89 15.34 4.32
C PRO A 58 21.16 14.01 4.57
N THR A 59 21.84 12.89 4.36
CA THR A 59 21.28 11.56 4.67
C THR A 59 21.01 11.40 6.16
N GLY A 60 20.03 10.56 6.52
CA GLY A 60 19.72 10.26 7.92
C GLY A 60 18.90 11.31 8.69
N VAL A 61 18.58 12.47 8.12
CA VAL A 61 17.81 13.53 8.82
C VAL A 61 16.29 13.32 8.86
N GLY A 62 15.77 12.20 8.34
CA GLY A 62 14.34 11.87 8.40
C GLY A 62 13.50 12.18 7.15
N LYS A 63 14.10 12.51 5.99
CA LYS A 63 13.39 12.79 4.72
C LYS A 63 12.36 11.70 4.37
N THR A 64 12.82 10.45 4.30
CA THR A 64 11.97 9.30 3.96
C THR A 64 10.95 9.00 5.06
N GLU A 65 11.30 9.21 6.33
CA GLU A 65 10.41 8.91 7.46
C GLU A 65 9.23 9.88 7.51
N ILE A 66 9.46 11.17 7.22
CA ILE A 66 8.38 12.16 7.08
C ILE A 66 7.39 11.73 5.99
N ALA A 67 7.88 11.34 4.81
CA ALA A 67 7.01 10.92 3.70
C ALA A 67 6.25 9.63 4.03
N ARG A 68 6.92 8.64 4.64
CA ARG A 68 6.31 7.37 5.05
C ARG A 68 5.22 7.58 6.10
N ARG A 69 5.47 8.41 7.13
CA ARG A 69 4.50 8.72 8.19
C ARG A 69 3.34 9.54 7.66
N LEU A 70 3.59 10.48 6.75
CA LEU A 70 2.54 11.22 6.04
C LEU A 70 1.58 10.27 5.31
N ALA A 71 2.11 9.28 4.59
CA ALA A 71 1.29 8.33 3.87
C ALA A 71 0.44 7.45 4.79
N ARG A 72 1.04 6.95 5.89
CA ARG A 72 0.30 6.20 6.92
C ARG A 72 -0.81 7.03 7.55
N LEU A 73 -0.53 8.29 7.88
CA LEU A 73 -1.51 9.22 8.45
C LEU A 73 -2.68 9.52 7.49
N ALA A 74 -2.38 9.58 6.20
CA ALA A 74 -3.36 9.83 5.15
C ALA A 74 -4.12 8.58 4.69
N GLU A 75 -3.76 7.39 5.21
CA GLU A 75 -4.17 6.08 4.68
C GLU A 75 -3.97 5.98 3.16
N ALA A 76 -2.83 6.48 2.70
CA ALA A 76 -2.50 6.63 1.30
C ALA A 76 -1.54 5.51 0.82
N PRO A 77 -1.71 4.98 -0.40
CA PRO A 77 -0.71 4.13 -1.04
C PRO A 77 0.62 4.87 -1.15
N PHE A 78 1.71 4.16 -0.87
CA PHE A 78 3.05 4.75 -0.82
C PHE A 78 4.09 3.84 -1.46
N ILE A 79 4.94 4.43 -2.30
CA ILE A 79 6.11 3.75 -2.84
C ILE A 79 7.36 4.63 -2.67
N LYS A 80 8.47 4.01 -2.25
CA LYS A 80 9.81 4.60 -2.32
C LYS A 80 10.52 4.02 -3.54
N VAL A 81 11.09 4.88 -4.38
CA VAL A 81 11.99 4.51 -5.47
C VAL A 81 13.24 5.37 -5.44
N GLU A 82 14.36 4.82 -5.91
CA GLU A 82 15.62 5.56 -6.07
C GLU A 82 15.74 6.02 -7.52
N ALA A 83 16.05 7.31 -7.74
CA ALA A 83 16.15 7.88 -9.08
C ALA A 83 17.25 7.21 -9.94
N THR A 84 18.33 6.77 -9.30
CA THR A 84 19.47 6.11 -9.95
C THR A 84 19.12 4.75 -10.56
N LYS A 85 18.03 4.11 -10.11
CA LYS A 85 17.53 2.81 -10.63
C LYS A 85 17.19 2.86 -12.13
N PHE A 86 16.91 4.04 -12.67
CA PHE A 86 16.49 4.24 -14.06
C PHE A 86 17.64 4.70 -14.99
N THR A 87 18.86 4.85 -14.48
CA THR A 87 20.03 5.20 -15.31
C THR A 87 20.56 4.00 -16.09
N GLU A 88 21.38 4.24 -17.13
CA GLU A 88 21.89 3.22 -18.09
C GLU A 88 22.44 1.92 -17.47
N VAL A 89 23.06 1.96 -16.29
CA VAL A 89 23.59 0.75 -15.62
C VAL A 89 22.48 -0.15 -15.04
N GLY A 90 21.26 0.39 -14.85
CA GLY A 90 20.05 -0.31 -14.42
C GLY A 90 18.98 -0.49 -15.50
N TYR A 91 19.25 -0.04 -16.74
CA TYR A 91 18.26 0.13 -17.82
C TYR A 91 17.87 -1.17 -18.55
N VAL A 92 18.41 -2.34 -18.17
CA VAL A 92 17.94 -3.61 -18.74
C VAL A 92 16.58 -3.97 -18.12
N GLY A 93 15.51 -3.43 -18.70
CA GLY A 93 14.13 -3.86 -18.47
C GLY A 93 13.31 -3.10 -17.41
N ARG A 94 13.74 -1.92 -16.94
CA ARG A 94 12.98 -1.13 -15.95
C ARG A 94 12.53 0.22 -16.48
N ASP A 95 11.29 0.22 -16.95
CA ASP A 95 10.49 1.38 -17.35
C ASP A 95 10.09 2.25 -16.14
N VAL A 96 10.16 3.57 -16.25
CA VAL A 96 9.74 4.52 -15.19
C VAL A 96 8.27 4.36 -14.80
N GLU A 97 7.42 3.88 -15.71
CA GLU A 97 6.01 3.58 -15.40
C GLU A 97 5.87 2.45 -14.36
N SER A 98 6.90 1.63 -14.16
CA SER A 98 6.93 0.62 -13.09
C SER A 98 6.68 1.23 -11.70
N ILE A 99 7.03 2.50 -11.49
CA ILE A 99 6.74 3.23 -10.25
C ILE A 99 5.23 3.22 -9.96
N ILE A 100 4.41 3.46 -10.97
CA ILE A 100 2.95 3.52 -10.83
C ILE A 100 2.37 2.11 -10.73
N ARG A 101 2.93 1.13 -11.45
CA ARG A 101 2.53 -0.28 -11.32
C ARG A 101 2.78 -0.80 -9.89
N ASP A 102 3.95 -0.52 -9.32
CA ASP A 102 4.33 -0.90 -7.95
C ASP A 102 3.48 -0.17 -6.89
N LEU A 103 3.20 1.13 -7.11
CA LEU A 103 2.27 1.89 -6.26
C LEU A 103 0.87 1.29 -6.26
N THR A 104 0.40 0.83 -7.42
CA THR A 104 -0.92 0.21 -7.58
C THR A 104 -0.99 -1.15 -6.88
N GLU A 105 0.08 -1.95 -6.95
CA GLU A 105 0.18 -3.19 -6.17
C GLU A 105 0.13 -2.92 -4.65
N SER A 106 0.86 -1.89 -4.21
CA SER A 106 0.85 -1.46 -2.81
C SER A 106 -0.55 -1.03 -2.35
N ALA A 107 -1.27 -0.27 -3.19
CA ALA A 107 -2.64 0.15 -2.93
C ALA A 107 -3.61 -1.05 -2.82
N PHE A 108 -3.51 -2.01 -3.75
CA PHE A 108 -4.36 -3.21 -3.74
C PHE A 108 -4.16 -4.00 -2.45
N LYS A 109 -2.90 -4.22 -2.05
CA LYS A 109 -2.56 -4.92 -0.80
C LYS A 109 -3.11 -4.19 0.41
N MET A 110 -2.88 -2.88 0.49
CA MET A 110 -3.36 -2.03 1.59
C MET A 110 -4.89 -2.08 1.74
N LEU A 111 -5.63 -1.96 0.64
CA LEU A 111 -7.09 -2.00 0.65
C LEU A 111 -7.62 -3.39 1.00
N ARG A 112 -6.99 -4.45 0.46
CA ARG A 112 -7.37 -5.82 0.77
C ARG A 112 -7.19 -6.13 2.25
N GLU A 113 -6.06 -5.75 2.84
CA GLU A 113 -5.81 -5.92 4.28
C GLU A 113 -6.85 -5.18 5.14
N ARG A 114 -7.24 -3.96 4.71
CA ARG A 114 -8.31 -3.20 5.37
C ARG A 114 -9.66 -3.91 5.30
N LEU A 115 -10.07 -4.35 4.10
CA LEU A 115 -11.34 -5.05 3.91
C LEU A 115 -11.39 -6.38 4.68
N ILE A 116 -10.30 -7.14 4.74
CA ILE A 116 -10.21 -8.36 5.56
C ILE A 116 -10.45 -8.03 7.03
N LYS A 117 -9.85 -6.95 7.53
CA LYS A 117 -10.02 -6.51 8.93
C LYS A 117 -11.45 -6.06 9.22
N GLU A 118 -12.10 -5.37 8.28
CA GLU A 118 -13.50 -4.94 8.39
C GLU A 118 -14.49 -6.11 8.29
N ALA A 119 -14.18 -7.11 7.45
CA ALA A 119 -15.00 -8.30 7.27
C ALA A 119 -14.83 -9.32 8.41
N LYS A 120 -13.76 -9.22 9.22
CA LYS A 120 -13.41 -10.18 10.27
C LYS A 120 -14.59 -10.59 11.18
N PRO A 121 -15.39 -9.67 11.75
CA PRO A 121 -16.50 -10.08 12.62
C PRO A 121 -17.57 -10.91 11.88
N ARG A 122 -17.85 -10.56 10.61
CA ARG A 122 -18.83 -11.30 9.78
C ARG A 122 -18.27 -12.65 9.33
N ALA A 123 -16.97 -12.72 9.06
CA ALA A 123 -16.28 -13.95 8.74
C ALA A 123 -16.24 -14.92 9.94
N GLU A 124 -16.04 -14.39 11.16
CA GLU A 124 -16.12 -15.15 12.40
C GLU A 124 -17.51 -15.76 12.61
N ASP A 125 -18.57 -14.94 12.52
CA ASP A 125 -19.95 -15.42 12.64
C ASP A 125 -20.29 -16.47 11.56
N ALA A 126 -19.89 -16.24 10.29
CA ALA A 126 -20.14 -17.19 9.20
C ALA A 126 -19.38 -18.52 9.37
N ALA A 127 -18.14 -18.47 9.87
CA ALA A 127 -17.34 -19.64 10.18
C ALA A 127 -17.97 -20.46 11.33
N GLU A 128 -18.44 -19.79 12.38
CA GLU A 128 -19.20 -20.43 13.47
C GLU A 128 -20.43 -21.15 12.93
N GLU A 129 -21.21 -20.52 12.05
CA GLU A 129 -22.40 -21.16 11.46
C GLU A 129 -22.06 -22.43 10.69
N ARG A 130 -20.97 -22.45 9.90
CA ARG A 130 -20.53 -23.65 9.18
C ARG A 130 -20.11 -24.78 10.12
N ILE A 131 -19.46 -24.45 11.25
CA ILE A 131 -19.13 -25.47 12.26
C ILE A 131 -20.40 -26.01 12.90
N LEU A 132 -21.35 -25.13 13.25
CA LEU A 132 -22.62 -25.55 13.85
C LEU A 132 -23.44 -26.44 12.90
N ASP A 133 -23.41 -26.20 11.59
CA ASP A 133 -24.08 -27.04 10.60
C ASP A 133 -23.50 -28.47 10.53
N VAL A 134 -22.19 -28.63 10.78
CA VAL A 134 -21.56 -29.95 10.87
C VAL A 134 -21.87 -30.63 12.19
N LEU A 135 -21.90 -29.88 13.29
CA LEU A 135 -22.19 -30.41 14.62
C LEU A 135 -23.68 -30.75 14.84
N LEU A 136 -24.57 -30.01 14.18
CA LEU A 136 -26.03 -30.19 14.17
C LEU A 136 -26.53 -30.22 12.72
N PRO A 137 -26.41 -31.38 12.03
CA PRO A 137 -26.96 -31.53 10.70
C PRO A 137 -28.47 -31.24 10.74
N PRO A 138 -29.01 -30.41 9.82
CA PRO A 138 -30.45 -30.17 9.77
C PRO A 138 -31.17 -31.50 9.56
N ALA A 139 -32.25 -31.73 10.32
CA ALA A 139 -33.09 -32.90 10.13
C ALA A 139 -33.56 -32.93 8.66
N ARG A 140 -33.34 -34.07 7.98
CA ARG A 140 -33.84 -34.32 6.62
C ARG A 140 -35.36 -34.47 6.66
N THR A 141 -36.06 -33.36 6.86
CA THR A 141 -37.51 -33.28 6.77
C THR A 141 -37.84 -32.06 5.93
N ASP A 142 -38.30 -32.34 4.71
CA ASP A 142 -38.89 -31.35 3.82
C ASP A 142 -40.02 -30.62 4.56
N GLY A 143 -39.82 -29.34 4.87
CA GLY A 143 -40.94 -28.43 5.14
C GLY A 143 -40.87 -27.47 6.33
N ASP A 144 -40.03 -27.66 7.35
CA ASP A 144 -40.07 -26.77 8.53
C ASP A 144 -38.87 -25.81 8.64
N ALA A 145 -39.13 -24.55 8.29
CA ALA A 145 -38.18 -23.46 8.12
C ALA A 145 -37.69 -22.80 9.44
N ASN A 146 -37.64 -23.50 10.58
CA ASN A 146 -37.35 -22.87 11.88
C ASN A 146 -36.18 -23.47 12.70
N THR A 147 -35.28 -24.24 12.09
CA THR A 147 -34.11 -24.83 12.77
C THR A 147 -32.91 -23.90 12.95
N LYS A 148 -32.90 -22.71 12.33
CA LYS A 148 -31.77 -21.75 12.44
C LYS A 148 -31.59 -21.16 13.84
N ASP A 149 -32.60 -21.22 14.71
CA ASP A 149 -32.58 -20.63 16.05
C ASP A 149 -33.00 -21.62 17.15
N SER A 150 -32.74 -22.92 16.96
CA SER A 150 -33.02 -23.89 18.03
C SER A 150 -32.21 -23.58 19.30
N SER A 151 -32.81 -23.77 20.47
CA SER A 151 -32.13 -23.61 21.78
C SER A 151 -30.83 -24.42 21.86
N THR A 152 -30.79 -25.59 21.21
CA THR A 152 -29.60 -26.44 21.09
C THR A 152 -28.48 -25.77 20.29
N ARG A 153 -28.79 -25.07 19.20
CA ARG A 153 -27.78 -24.36 18.38
C ARG A 153 -27.18 -23.19 19.16
N GLN A 154 -27.98 -22.45 19.92
CA GLN A 154 -27.49 -21.36 20.77
C GLN A 154 -26.57 -21.87 21.89
N LEU A 155 -26.89 -23.01 22.51
CA LEU A 155 -26.02 -23.66 23.50
C LEU A 155 -24.68 -24.09 22.88
N LEU A 156 -24.70 -24.72 21.70
CA LEU A 156 -23.45 -25.10 21.02
C LEU A 156 -22.62 -23.90 20.56
N ARG A 157 -23.27 -22.81 20.10
CA ARG A 157 -22.56 -21.56 19.76
C ARG A 157 -21.84 -21.00 20.98
N LYS A 158 -22.49 -21.00 22.14
CA LYS A 158 -21.87 -20.58 23.40
C LYS A 158 -20.64 -21.46 23.73
N LYS A 159 -20.80 -22.78 23.68
CA LYS A 159 -19.69 -23.73 23.92
C LYS A 159 -18.53 -23.59 22.94
N LEU A 160 -18.82 -23.29 21.68
CA LEU A 160 -17.81 -23.03 20.65
C LEU A 160 -16.99 -21.78 21.00
N ARG A 161 -17.65 -20.69 21.39
CA ARG A 161 -17.00 -19.43 21.80
C ARG A 161 -16.21 -19.56 23.10
N GLU A 162 -16.65 -20.44 24.00
CA GLU A 162 -15.95 -20.76 25.26
C GLU A 162 -14.78 -21.74 25.06
N GLY A 163 -14.57 -22.26 23.84
CA GLY A 163 -13.48 -23.20 23.52
C GLY A 163 -13.71 -24.63 24.01
N GLU A 164 -14.90 -24.96 24.52
CA GLU A 164 -15.22 -26.30 25.04
C GLU A 164 -15.25 -27.38 23.94
N LEU A 165 -15.29 -26.97 22.67
CA LEU A 165 -15.39 -27.85 21.52
C LEU A 165 -14.09 -27.97 20.71
N ASP A 166 -13.03 -27.25 21.09
CA ASP A 166 -11.79 -27.09 20.32
C ASP A 166 -11.17 -28.41 19.85
N ASP A 167 -11.15 -29.42 20.73
CA ASP A 167 -10.52 -30.73 20.51
C ASP A 167 -11.42 -31.73 19.77
N LYS A 168 -12.68 -31.38 19.50
CA LYS A 168 -13.61 -32.27 18.81
C LYS A 168 -13.21 -32.38 17.34
N GLU A 169 -13.11 -33.60 16.84
CA GLU A 169 -12.86 -33.86 15.42
C GLU A 169 -14.13 -33.70 14.59
N ILE A 170 -14.03 -32.94 13.51
CA ILE A 170 -15.10 -32.73 12.53
C ILE A 170 -14.58 -32.98 11.11
N GLU A 171 -15.49 -33.32 10.21
CA GLU A 171 -15.20 -33.51 8.80
C GLU A 171 -15.80 -32.34 8.02
N LEU A 172 -14.95 -31.59 7.31
CA LEU A 172 -15.34 -30.41 6.55
C LEU A 172 -14.88 -30.54 5.12
N THR A 173 -15.74 -30.11 4.20
CA THR A 173 -15.35 -29.90 2.80
C THR A 173 -14.73 -28.52 2.70
N LEU A 174 -13.42 -28.48 2.52
CA LEU A 174 -12.63 -27.25 2.42
C LEU A 174 -12.09 -27.10 1.01
N GLN A 175 -11.87 -25.87 0.58
CA GLN A 175 -11.20 -25.63 -0.69
C GLN A 175 -9.76 -26.13 -0.60
N ALA A 176 -9.37 -27.03 -1.49
CA ALA A 176 -7.99 -27.49 -1.52
C ALA A 176 -7.08 -26.33 -1.98
N PRO A 177 -5.90 -26.14 -1.35
CA PRO A 177 -4.91 -25.21 -1.88
C PRO A 177 -4.57 -25.61 -3.30
N LYS A 178 -4.64 -24.66 -4.24
CA LYS A 178 -4.34 -24.92 -5.66
C LYS A 178 -2.88 -25.39 -5.75
N ALA A 179 -2.69 -26.66 -6.14
CA ALA A 179 -1.34 -27.18 -6.40
C ALA A 179 -0.74 -26.39 -7.56
N GLY A 180 0.28 -25.58 -7.28
CA GLY A 180 1.01 -24.83 -8.30
C GLY A 180 1.74 -25.81 -9.20
N VAL A 181 1.41 -25.81 -10.49
CA VAL A 181 2.24 -26.47 -11.50
C VAL A 181 3.46 -25.57 -11.70
N GLU A 182 4.60 -25.91 -11.09
CA GLU A 182 5.86 -25.22 -11.36
C GLU A 182 6.31 -25.56 -12.79
N ILE A 183 6.18 -24.58 -13.68
CA ILE A 183 6.69 -24.66 -15.05
C ILE A 183 8.11 -24.10 -15.00
N MET A 184 9.11 -24.99 -15.06
CA MET A 184 10.51 -24.57 -15.20
C MET A 184 10.70 -23.89 -16.56
N ALA A 185 10.92 -22.58 -16.56
CA ALA A 185 11.12 -21.80 -17.78
C ALA A 185 12.53 -21.17 -17.86
N PRO A 186 13.03 -20.91 -19.08
CA PRO A 186 14.30 -20.22 -19.28
C PRO A 186 14.26 -18.77 -18.73
N PRO A 187 15.41 -18.22 -18.29
CA PRO A 187 15.49 -16.83 -17.81
C PRO A 187 15.03 -15.85 -18.90
N GLY A 188 14.18 -14.88 -18.52
CA GLY A 188 13.55 -13.91 -19.42
C GLY A 188 12.09 -14.21 -19.79
N MET A 189 11.53 -15.35 -19.37
CA MET A 189 10.12 -15.75 -19.61
C MET A 189 9.29 -15.84 -18.32
N GLU A 190 9.81 -15.34 -17.19
CA GLU A 190 9.20 -15.46 -15.86
C GLU A 190 7.83 -14.77 -15.77
N GLU A 191 7.67 -13.61 -16.43
CA GLU A 191 6.41 -12.88 -16.41
C GLU A 191 5.33 -13.63 -17.19
N MET A 192 5.68 -14.22 -18.33
CA MET A 192 4.77 -15.01 -19.17
C MET A 192 4.34 -16.32 -18.48
N THR A 193 5.25 -17.00 -17.77
CA THR A 193 4.89 -18.21 -17.02
C THR A 193 3.96 -17.91 -15.86
N SER A 194 4.18 -16.81 -15.15
CA SER A 194 3.28 -16.38 -14.07
C SER A 194 1.86 -16.07 -14.60
N GLN A 195 1.78 -15.47 -15.78
CA GLN A 195 0.51 -15.17 -16.43
C GLN A 195 -0.21 -16.45 -16.91
N LEU A 196 0.51 -17.41 -17.50
CA LEU A 196 -0.04 -18.72 -17.89
C LEU A 196 -0.51 -19.55 -16.69
N GLN A 197 0.25 -19.55 -15.58
CA GLN A 197 -0.17 -20.18 -14.33
C GLN A 197 -1.48 -19.56 -13.80
N SER A 198 -1.59 -18.23 -13.82
CA SER A 198 -2.81 -17.54 -13.39
C SER A 198 -4.02 -17.92 -14.25
N MET A 199 -3.85 -18.03 -15.57
CA MET A 199 -4.91 -18.49 -16.48
C MET A 199 -5.32 -19.94 -16.22
N PHE A 200 -4.36 -20.86 -16.03
CA PHE A 200 -4.64 -22.27 -15.72
C PHE A 200 -5.35 -22.44 -14.37
N SER A 201 -4.98 -21.62 -13.38
CA SER A 201 -5.58 -21.63 -12.06
C SER A 201 -7.05 -21.15 -12.05
N ASN A 202 -7.46 -20.34 -13.02
CA ASN A 202 -8.83 -19.86 -13.18
C ASN A 202 -9.71 -20.81 -14.01
N LEU A 203 -9.11 -21.70 -14.80
CA LEU A 203 -9.82 -22.70 -15.62
C LEU A 203 -10.00 -24.05 -14.92
N SER A 204 -9.18 -24.36 -13.89
CA SER A 204 -9.35 -25.57 -13.09
C SER A 204 -10.53 -25.39 -12.12
N PRO A 205 -11.53 -26.30 -12.09
CA PRO A 205 -12.64 -26.20 -11.14
C PRO A 205 -12.09 -26.25 -9.72
N ASN A 206 -12.57 -25.34 -8.85
CA ASN A 206 -12.22 -25.32 -7.43
C ASN A 206 -12.58 -26.67 -6.79
N THR A 207 -11.61 -27.56 -6.69
CA THR A 207 -11.81 -28.89 -6.10
C THR A 207 -11.82 -28.74 -4.58
N SER A 208 -13.01 -28.87 -4.01
CA SER A 208 -13.16 -28.96 -2.55
C SER A 208 -12.98 -30.42 -2.13
N LYS A 209 -12.20 -30.68 -1.09
CA LYS A 209 -11.96 -32.04 -0.58
C LYS A 209 -12.45 -32.16 0.87
N PRO A 210 -13.09 -33.28 1.23
CA PRO A 210 -13.40 -33.56 2.62
C PRO A 210 -12.10 -33.81 3.39
N GLN A 211 -11.93 -33.12 4.51
CA GLN A 211 -10.78 -33.25 5.39
C GLN A 211 -11.27 -33.31 6.84
N ARG A 212 -10.69 -34.24 7.61
CA ARG A 212 -10.91 -34.33 9.07
C ARG A 212 -9.90 -33.47 9.81
N MET A 213 -10.37 -32.70 10.77
CA MET A 213 -9.55 -31.86 11.64
C MET A 213 -10.32 -31.47 12.91
N SER A 214 -9.60 -30.94 13.90
CA SER A 214 -10.19 -30.37 15.10
C SER A 214 -11.01 -29.12 14.80
N VAL A 215 -12.06 -28.87 15.60
CA VAL A 215 -12.89 -27.65 15.53
C VAL A 215 -12.02 -26.40 15.59
N LYS A 216 -10.97 -26.39 16.41
CA LYS A 216 -10.05 -25.25 16.51
C LYS A 216 -9.32 -24.94 15.20
N ALA A 217 -8.80 -25.98 14.52
CA ALA A 217 -8.14 -25.82 13.24
C ALA A 217 -9.14 -25.42 12.15
N ALA A 218 -10.31 -26.06 12.15
CA ALA A 218 -11.41 -25.76 11.25
C ALA A 218 -11.89 -24.30 11.35
N LEU A 219 -12.07 -23.79 12.58
CA LEU A 219 -12.56 -22.43 12.81
C LEU A 219 -11.61 -21.41 12.18
N LYS A 220 -10.30 -21.57 12.39
CA LYS A 220 -9.29 -20.69 11.79
C LYS A 220 -9.33 -20.73 10.27
N GLN A 221 -9.39 -21.92 9.67
CA GLN A 221 -9.40 -22.06 8.22
C GLN A 221 -10.70 -21.53 7.59
N LEU A 222 -11.84 -21.76 8.23
CA LEU A 222 -13.14 -21.23 7.79
C LEU A 222 -13.21 -19.71 7.92
N GLN A 223 -12.64 -19.11 8.97
CA GLN A 223 -12.55 -17.66 9.11
C GLN A 223 -11.76 -17.03 7.96
N GLU A 224 -10.64 -17.64 7.57
CA GLU A 224 -9.85 -17.20 6.41
C GLU A 224 -10.62 -17.36 5.09
N GLU A 225 -11.32 -18.48 4.89
CA GLU A 225 -12.13 -18.76 3.68
C GLU A 225 -13.33 -17.81 3.55
N GLU A 226 -14.13 -17.65 4.61
CA GLU A 226 -15.28 -16.75 4.60
C GLU A 226 -14.83 -15.29 4.53
N GLY A 227 -13.73 -14.92 5.17
CA GLY A 227 -13.14 -13.59 5.07
C GLY A 227 -12.72 -13.24 3.63
N ALA A 228 -12.11 -14.18 2.91
CA ALA A 228 -11.76 -14.00 1.50
C ALA A 228 -13.00 -13.94 0.61
N ARG A 229 -14.04 -14.74 0.90
CA ARG A 229 -15.28 -14.78 0.13
C ARG A 229 -16.12 -13.51 0.25
N LEU A 230 -16.04 -12.81 1.38
CA LEU A 230 -16.78 -11.56 1.62
C LEU A 230 -16.22 -10.37 0.83
N ILE A 231 -15.07 -10.52 0.17
CA ILE A 231 -14.42 -9.47 -0.60
C ILE A 231 -14.82 -9.60 -2.07
N ASP A 232 -15.40 -8.53 -2.60
CA ASP A 232 -15.67 -8.39 -4.03
C ASP A 232 -14.40 -7.89 -4.74
N ASP A 233 -13.76 -8.78 -5.50
CA ASP A 233 -12.51 -8.48 -6.21
C ASP A 233 -12.68 -7.37 -7.27
N ASP A 234 -13.85 -7.24 -7.90
CA ASP A 234 -14.09 -6.21 -8.92
C ASP A 234 -14.25 -4.83 -8.26
N GLN A 235 -14.99 -4.75 -7.14
CA GLN A 235 -15.06 -3.53 -6.34
C GLN A 235 -13.70 -3.16 -5.76
N LEU A 236 -12.91 -4.13 -5.30
CA LEU A 236 -11.56 -3.89 -4.80
C LEU A 236 -10.64 -3.34 -5.89
N ARG A 237 -10.72 -3.84 -7.13
CA ARG A 237 -9.96 -3.30 -8.27
C ARG A 237 -10.34 -1.85 -8.56
N GLN A 238 -11.63 -1.54 -8.60
CA GLN A 238 -12.09 -0.17 -8.83
C GLN A 238 -11.64 0.78 -7.71
N ALA A 239 -11.79 0.36 -6.46
CA ALA A 239 -11.32 1.13 -5.30
C ALA A 239 -9.79 1.31 -5.29
N THR A 240 -9.04 0.34 -5.81
CA THR A 240 -7.58 0.43 -5.96
C THR A 240 -7.19 1.54 -6.94
N VAL A 241 -7.83 1.57 -8.12
CA VAL A 241 -7.60 2.64 -9.11
C VAL A 241 -7.88 4.00 -8.49
N GLU A 242 -9.06 4.17 -7.87
CA GLU A 242 -9.44 5.44 -7.24
C GLU A 242 -8.47 5.84 -6.11
N ALA A 243 -8.05 4.89 -5.27
CA ALA A 243 -7.11 5.17 -4.19
C ALA A 243 -5.75 5.63 -4.71
N VAL A 244 -5.24 5.04 -5.79
CA VAL A 244 -3.97 5.47 -6.39
C VAL A 244 -4.11 6.86 -7.00
N GLU A 245 -5.12 7.08 -7.86
CA GLU A 245 -5.30 8.36 -8.56
C GLU A 245 -5.56 9.50 -7.58
N GLN A 246 -6.43 9.28 -6.60
CA GLN A 246 -6.79 10.33 -5.66
C GLN A 246 -5.78 10.49 -4.56
N THR A 247 -5.17 9.38 -4.10
CA THR A 247 -4.43 9.32 -2.85
C THR A 247 -2.98 8.88 -2.87
N GLY A 248 -2.50 8.37 -4.01
CA GLY A 248 -1.14 7.88 -4.16
C GLY A 248 -0.08 8.92 -3.78
N ILE A 249 0.97 8.43 -3.11
CA ILE A 249 2.18 9.20 -2.80
C ILE A 249 3.39 8.44 -3.34
N VAL A 250 4.17 9.11 -4.18
CA VAL A 250 5.43 8.60 -4.73
C VAL A 250 6.58 9.35 -4.09
N PHE A 251 7.50 8.63 -3.46
CA PHE A 251 8.75 9.19 -2.93
C PHE A 251 9.92 8.82 -3.85
N ILE A 252 10.51 9.82 -4.51
CA ILE A 252 11.68 9.68 -5.39
C ILE A 252 12.92 10.12 -4.61
N ASP A 253 13.70 9.15 -4.15
CA ASP A 253 14.94 9.40 -3.42
C ASP A 253 16.12 9.63 -4.37
N GLU A 254 17.13 10.35 -3.89
CA GLU A 254 18.37 10.64 -4.62
C GLU A 254 18.19 11.32 -5.99
N ILE A 255 17.20 12.21 -6.11
CA ILE A 255 16.95 12.96 -7.36
C ILE A 255 18.14 13.85 -7.75
N ASP A 256 18.96 14.25 -6.77
CA ASP A 256 20.18 15.04 -6.99
C ASP A 256 21.25 14.28 -7.79
N LYS A 257 21.17 12.94 -7.84
CA LYS A 257 22.11 12.09 -8.61
C LYS A 257 21.84 12.07 -10.11
N ILE A 258 20.61 12.41 -10.51
CA ILE A 258 20.22 12.53 -11.93
C ILE A 258 20.25 13.99 -12.43
N ALA A 259 20.57 14.95 -11.56
CA ALA A 259 20.87 16.34 -11.95
C ALA A 259 22.23 16.42 -12.66
N LYS A 260 22.44 17.47 -13.47
CA LYS A 260 23.73 17.72 -14.12
C LYS A 260 24.83 17.89 -13.08
N SER A 261 26.00 17.32 -13.35
CA SER A 261 27.21 17.67 -12.60
C SER A 261 28.04 18.62 -13.46
N ALA A 262 28.40 19.79 -12.92
CA ALA A 262 29.13 20.85 -13.61
C ALA A 262 30.51 20.48 -14.19
N ALA A 263 30.96 19.22 -14.10
CA ALA A 263 32.33 18.82 -14.39
C ALA A 263 32.52 17.75 -15.49
N HIS A 264 31.49 17.03 -15.97
CA HIS A 264 31.72 15.85 -16.83
C HIS A 264 30.70 15.67 -17.97
N SER A 265 31.03 16.20 -19.14
CA SER A 265 30.24 16.16 -20.40
C SER A 265 29.97 14.76 -21.01
N GLY A 266 30.42 13.66 -20.40
CA GLY A 266 30.44 12.32 -21.02
C GLY A 266 29.27 11.39 -20.69
N GLY A 267 28.47 11.70 -19.65
CA GLY A 267 27.36 10.84 -19.18
C GLY A 267 26.05 11.59 -18.88
N ASP A 268 25.96 12.86 -19.28
CA ASP A 268 24.85 13.74 -18.92
C ASP A 268 23.54 13.40 -19.68
N VAL A 269 23.64 12.84 -20.89
CA VAL A 269 22.46 12.50 -21.72
C VAL A 269 21.58 11.44 -21.04
N SER A 270 22.19 10.46 -20.37
CA SER A 270 21.48 9.39 -19.65
C SER A 270 20.69 9.93 -18.45
N ARG A 271 21.31 10.82 -17.68
CA ARG A 271 20.73 11.35 -16.42
C ARG A 271 19.60 12.34 -16.69
N GLU A 272 19.75 13.19 -17.69
CA GLU A 272 18.65 14.03 -18.17
C GLU A 272 17.52 13.20 -18.79
N GLY A 273 17.86 12.09 -19.47
CA GLY A 273 16.89 11.12 -19.98
C GLY A 273 15.94 10.65 -18.88
N VAL A 274 16.48 10.22 -17.73
CA VAL A 274 15.65 9.82 -16.58
C VAL A 274 14.72 10.93 -16.10
N GLN A 275 15.19 12.17 -16.04
CA GLN A 275 14.32 13.31 -15.66
C GLN A 275 13.18 13.50 -16.67
N ARG A 276 13.48 13.38 -17.97
CA ARG A 276 12.47 13.49 -19.04
C ARG A 276 11.48 12.33 -19.03
N ASP A 277 11.92 11.13 -18.67
CA ASP A 277 11.05 9.97 -18.56
C ASP A 277 10.13 10.07 -17.32
N LEU A 278 10.61 10.66 -16.22
CA LEU A 278 9.80 10.91 -15.03
C LEU A 278 8.78 12.03 -15.20
N LEU A 279 9.03 13.00 -16.09
CA LEU A 279 8.15 14.16 -16.30
C LEU A 279 6.69 13.76 -16.60
N PRO A 280 6.39 12.91 -17.60
CA PRO A 280 5.01 12.51 -17.89
C PRO A 280 4.24 12.02 -16.66
N LEU A 281 4.88 11.28 -15.75
CA LEU A 281 4.25 10.80 -14.53
C LEU A 281 3.88 11.95 -13.59
N ILE A 282 4.72 12.98 -13.48
CA ILE A 282 4.51 14.15 -12.61
C ILE A 282 3.54 15.16 -13.24
N GLU A 283 3.55 15.28 -14.58
CA GLU A 283 2.66 16.19 -15.31
C GLU A 283 1.23 15.67 -15.44
N GLY A 284 1.07 14.34 -15.48
CA GLY A 284 -0.20 13.66 -15.70
C GLY A 284 -0.13 12.80 -16.95
N SER A 285 -0.12 11.48 -16.76
CA SER A 285 -0.17 10.49 -17.83
C SER A 285 -1.08 9.32 -17.46
N ASN A 286 -1.42 8.51 -18.47
CA ASN A 286 -2.15 7.26 -18.30
C ASN A 286 -1.16 6.10 -18.27
N VAL A 287 -1.05 5.40 -17.15
CA VAL A 287 -0.23 4.19 -17.03
C VAL A 287 -1.11 2.96 -17.00
N THR A 288 -0.81 1.99 -17.87
CA THR A 288 -1.55 0.72 -17.90
C THR A 288 -1.01 -0.22 -16.81
N THR A 289 -1.92 -0.77 -16.01
CA THR A 289 -1.63 -1.76 -14.97
C THR A 289 -2.55 -2.98 -15.11
N LYS A 290 -2.24 -4.07 -14.39
CA LYS A 290 -3.12 -5.26 -14.34
C LYS A 290 -4.48 -5.00 -13.66
N TYR A 291 -4.65 -3.85 -13.01
CA TYR A 291 -5.87 -3.44 -12.31
C TYR A 291 -6.71 -2.44 -13.11
N GLY A 292 -6.18 -1.91 -14.21
CA GLY A 292 -6.79 -0.85 -15.00
C GLY A 292 -5.79 0.23 -15.39
N ILE A 293 -6.29 1.27 -16.04
CA ILE A 293 -5.51 2.47 -16.39
C ILE A 293 -5.50 3.40 -15.18
N ILE A 294 -4.32 3.87 -14.79
CA ILE A 294 -4.12 4.84 -13.71
C ILE A 294 -3.78 6.20 -14.30
N LYS A 295 -4.53 7.23 -13.93
CA LYS A 295 -4.20 8.64 -14.19
C LYS A 295 -3.31 9.22 -13.10
N THR A 296 -2.16 9.77 -13.46
CA THR A 296 -1.18 10.27 -12.47
C THR A 296 -1.39 11.72 -12.06
N ASP A 297 -2.35 12.44 -12.66
CA ASP A 297 -2.62 13.89 -12.52
C ASP A 297 -2.72 14.39 -11.07
N HIS A 298 -3.11 13.51 -10.16
CA HIS A 298 -3.42 13.84 -8.77
C HIS A 298 -2.59 13.09 -7.74
N ILE A 299 -1.59 12.30 -8.20
CA ILE A 299 -0.60 11.65 -7.34
C ILE A 299 0.35 12.71 -6.77
N LEU A 300 0.64 12.62 -5.47
CA LEU A 300 1.62 13.50 -4.84
C LEU A 300 3.03 12.94 -5.02
N PHE A 301 3.91 13.72 -5.65
CA PHE A 301 5.33 13.39 -5.74
C PHE A 301 6.13 14.14 -4.67
N ILE A 302 6.97 13.40 -3.96
CA ILE A 302 7.95 13.92 -3.01
C ILE A 302 9.33 13.47 -3.48
N ALA A 303 10.10 14.40 -4.02
CA ALA A 303 11.47 14.18 -4.40
C ALA A 303 12.42 14.53 -3.23
N SER A 304 13.53 13.82 -3.11
CA SER A 304 14.52 13.96 -2.04
C SER A 304 15.92 13.94 -2.62
N GLY A 305 16.81 14.78 -2.10
CA GLY A 305 18.23 14.78 -2.48
C GLY A 305 19.12 15.43 -1.44
N ALA A 306 20.39 15.06 -1.44
CA ALA A 306 21.40 15.69 -0.59
C ALA A 306 21.91 17.00 -1.20
N PHE A 307 22.01 17.08 -2.53
CA PHE A 307 22.47 18.26 -3.26
C PHE A 307 23.86 18.74 -2.81
N HIS A 308 24.76 17.79 -2.51
CA HIS A 308 26.16 18.09 -2.17
C HIS A 308 27.02 18.43 -3.40
N LEU A 309 26.72 17.79 -4.55
CA LEU A 309 27.50 17.88 -5.79
C LEU A 309 26.71 18.54 -6.95
N SER A 310 25.46 18.89 -6.68
CA SER A 310 24.52 19.51 -7.61
C SER A 310 23.60 20.42 -6.81
N GLN A 311 22.97 21.37 -7.47
CA GLN A 311 21.96 22.26 -6.90
C GLN A 311 20.58 21.92 -7.47
N PRO A 312 19.48 22.28 -6.78
CA PRO A 312 18.14 22.14 -7.35
C PRO A 312 17.95 22.83 -8.70
N SER A 313 18.74 23.87 -8.99
CA SER A 313 18.77 24.56 -10.29
C SER A 313 19.38 23.74 -11.43
N ASP A 314 20.11 22.65 -11.11
CA ASP A 314 20.74 21.75 -12.09
C ASP A 314 19.78 20.66 -12.59
N LEU A 315 18.56 20.61 -12.04
CA LEU A 315 17.45 19.85 -12.63
C LEU A 315 16.94 20.56 -13.88
N ILE A 316 16.35 19.81 -14.82
CA ILE A 316 15.77 20.41 -16.02
C ILE A 316 14.66 21.41 -15.66
N PRO A 317 14.51 22.54 -16.39
CA PRO A 317 13.55 23.60 -16.03
C PRO A 317 12.11 23.10 -15.83
N GLU A 318 11.69 22.13 -16.64
CA GLU A 318 10.37 21.50 -16.57
C GLU A 318 10.16 20.82 -15.21
N MET A 319 11.15 20.02 -14.75
CA MET A 319 11.10 19.35 -13.46
C MET A 319 11.05 20.35 -12.30
N GLN A 320 11.80 21.45 -12.40
CA GLN A 320 11.76 22.50 -11.38
C GLN A 320 10.37 23.14 -11.25
N GLY A 321 9.69 23.38 -12.37
CA GLY A 321 8.33 23.92 -12.39
C GLY A 321 7.30 22.98 -11.76
N ARG A 322 7.56 21.66 -11.80
CA ARG A 322 6.69 20.63 -11.21
C ARG A 322 6.98 20.32 -9.74
N LEU A 323 8.05 20.88 -9.16
CA LEU A 323 8.43 20.74 -7.74
C LEU A 323 8.37 22.10 -7.01
N PRO A 324 7.18 22.72 -6.86
CA PRO A 324 7.05 24.09 -6.38
C PRO A 324 7.33 24.25 -4.89
N ILE A 325 7.10 23.23 -4.06
CA ILE A 325 7.38 23.29 -2.62
C ILE A 325 8.81 22.81 -2.41
N ARG A 326 9.71 23.73 -2.04
CA ARG A 326 11.09 23.41 -1.68
C ARG A 326 11.25 23.52 -0.17
N VAL A 327 11.81 22.49 0.45
CA VAL A 327 12.03 22.50 1.89
C VAL A 327 13.38 21.90 2.26
N GLU A 328 14.10 22.62 3.10
CA GLU A 328 15.40 22.19 3.63
C GLU A 328 15.22 21.52 4.99
N LEU A 329 15.93 20.41 5.16
CA LEU A 329 16.04 19.64 6.39
C LEU A 329 17.44 19.82 6.97
N SER A 330 17.49 20.15 8.26
CA SER A 330 18.72 20.45 8.96
C SER A 330 19.46 19.17 9.38
N PRO A 331 20.80 19.18 9.44
CA PRO A 331 21.56 18.14 10.12
C PRO A 331 21.08 17.95 11.56
N LEU A 332 21.10 16.71 12.06
CA LEU A 332 20.72 16.39 13.43
C LEU A 332 21.85 16.75 14.41
N SER A 333 21.49 17.36 15.53
CA SER A 333 22.40 17.66 16.63
C SER A 333 22.54 16.47 17.59
N ILE A 334 23.47 16.57 18.55
CA ILE A 334 23.62 15.57 19.62
C ILE A 334 22.35 15.49 20.47
N ASP A 335 21.71 16.64 20.74
CA ASP A 335 20.42 16.70 21.44
C ASP A 335 19.33 15.97 20.65
N ASP A 336 19.25 16.18 19.33
CA ASP A 336 18.30 15.45 18.49
C ASP A 336 18.52 13.94 18.55
N PHE A 337 19.76 13.46 18.58
CA PHE A 337 20.03 12.02 18.72
C PHE A 337 19.57 11.46 20.06
N GLN A 338 19.77 12.17 21.17
CA GLN A 338 19.26 11.76 22.48
C GLN A 338 17.74 11.64 22.44
N ARG A 339 17.08 12.66 21.88
CA ARG A 339 15.62 12.69 21.75
C ARG A 339 15.10 11.58 20.85
N ILE A 340 15.75 11.30 19.71
CA ILE A 340 15.37 10.21 18.78
C ILE A 340 15.38 8.83 19.48
N LEU A 341 16.25 8.63 20.46
CA LEU A 341 16.34 7.36 21.17
C LEU A 341 15.19 7.13 22.14
N GLU A 342 14.54 8.18 22.64
CA GLU A 342 13.59 8.09 23.77
C GLU A 342 12.18 8.62 23.45
N GLU A 343 12.06 9.71 22.69
CA GLU A 343 10.78 10.42 22.47
C GLU A 343 9.86 9.81 21.41
N PRO A 344 10.34 9.31 20.25
CA PRO A 344 9.46 8.77 19.22
C PRO A 344 8.68 7.53 19.68
N ASP A 345 7.41 7.43 19.32
CA ASP A 345 6.63 6.21 19.55
C ASP A 345 7.31 5.02 18.84
N HIS A 346 7.51 3.93 19.59
CA HIS A 346 8.29 2.78 19.15
C HIS A 346 9.74 3.17 18.84
N SER A 347 10.36 3.96 19.72
CA SER A 347 11.78 4.32 19.64
C SER A 347 12.66 3.07 19.68
N ILE A 348 13.91 3.20 19.25
CA ILE A 348 14.84 2.07 19.27
C ILE A 348 15.00 1.55 20.70
N THR A 349 15.08 2.41 21.71
CA THR A 349 15.24 1.95 23.10
C THR A 349 14.00 1.24 23.62
N GLU A 350 12.80 1.72 23.28
CA GLU A 350 11.53 1.06 23.64
C GLU A 350 11.42 -0.33 23.01
N GLN A 351 11.88 -0.52 21.77
CA GLN A 351 11.83 -1.83 21.09
C GLN A 351 12.73 -2.90 21.72
N TYR A 352 13.76 -2.50 22.46
CA TYR A 352 14.70 -3.42 23.13
C TYR A 352 14.32 -3.73 24.59
N GLN A 353 13.27 -3.07 25.11
CA GLN A 353 12.65 -3.39 26.40
C GLN A 353 11.55 -4.43 26.23
#